data_AF-A0A7C5P5N5-F1
#
_entry.id   AF-A0A7C5P5N5-F1
#
_cell.length_a   1.000
_cell.length_b   1.000
_cell.length_c   1.000
_cell.angle_alpha   90.00
_cell.angle_beta   90.00
_cell.angle_gamma   90.00
#
_symmetry.space_group_name_H-M   'P 1'
#
loop_
_entity.id
_entity.type
_entity.pdbx_description
1 polymer ?
#
loop_
_entity_poly.entity_id
_entity_poly.type
_entity_poly.pdbx_seq_one_letter_code
_entity_poly.pdbx_strand_id
1 'polypeptide(L)' 'MMKKEIGRLPPRDLEALSVYLDGELTPRERVKLEARLEANPELRQALEELRLVAGALRELPQ' A
#
# COMPACT_ATOMS: atom_id res chain seq x y z
N MET A 1 -15.97 -10.37 6.69
CA MET A 1 -16.11 -9.96 5.27
C MET A 1 -14.92 -9.08 4.92
N MET A 2 -13.86 -9.66 4.34
CA MET A 2 -12.76 -8.88 3.74
C MET A 2 -13.27 -8.34 2.40
N LYS A 3 -13.86 -7.15 2.40
CA LYS A 3 -14.22 -6.48 1.14
C LYS A 3 -12.88 -6.18 0.46
N LYS A 4 -12.66 -6.74 -0.73
CA LYS A 4 -11.49 -6.45 -1.57
C LYS A 4 -11.55 -4.98 -2.00
N GLU A 5 -10.95 -4.06 -1.24
CA GLU A 5 -10.97 -2.63 -1.56
C GLU A 5 -9.75 -2.19 -2.36
N ILE A 6 -8.65 -2.97 -2.34
CA ILE A 6 -7.50 -2.80 -3.26
C ILE A 6 -7.97 -2.74 -4.72
N GLY A 7 -8.94 -3.57 -5.11
CA GLY A 7 -9.44 -3.65 -6.49
C GLY A 7 -10.22 -2.42 -6.98
N ARG A 8 -10.54 -1.46 -6.11
CA ARG A 8 -11.22 -0.20 -6.47
C ARG A 8 -10.28 0.99 -6.57
N LEU A 9 -9.04 0.87 -6.08
CA LEU A 9 -8.07 1.95 -6.16
C LEU A 9 -7.54 2.12 -7.59
N PRO A 10 -7.21 3.36 -7.98
CA PRO A 10 -6.50 3.60 -9.22
C PRO A 10 -5.19 2.78 -9.26
N PRO A 11 -4.82 2.19 -10.42
CA PRO A 11 -3.57 1.42 -10.53
C PRO A 11 -2.33 2.18 -10.06
N ARG A 12 -2.29 3.50 -10.31
CA ARG A 12 -1.20 4.38 -9.86
C ARG A 12 -1.08 4.50 -8.34
N ASP A 13 -2.20 4.45 -7.63
CA ASP A 13 -2.17 4.49 -6.17
C ASP A 13 -1.70 3.16 -5.60
N LEU A 14 -2.11 2.03 -6.20
CA LEU A 14 -1.59 0.71 -5.85
C LEU A 14 -0.09 0.60 -6.08
N GLU A 15 0.40 1.08 -7.23
CA GLU A 15 1.82 1.13 -7.54
C GLU A 15 2.58 1.98 -6.52
N ALA A 16 2.10 3.19 -6.21
CA ALA A 16 2.71 4.06 -5.20
C ALA A 16 2.77 3.41 -3.81
N LEU A 17 1.72 2.67 -3.42
CA LEU A 17 1.71 1.91 -2.16
C LEU A 17 2.70 0.75 -2.17
N SER A 18 2.85 0.03 -3.30
CA SER A 18 3.86 -1.04 -3.43
C SER A 18 5.27 -0.49 -3.29
N VAL A 19 5.62 0.54 -4.07
CA VAL A 19 6.94 1.20 -4.03
C VAL A 19 7.23 1.77 -2.63
N TYR A 20 6.21 2.26 -1.93
CA TYR A 20 6.35 2.68 -0.53
C TYR A 20 6.70 1.54 0.42
N LEU A 21 6.06 0.37 0.27
CA LEU A 21 6.34 -0.82 1.08
C LEU A 21 7.74 -1.38 0.84
N ASP A 22 8.20 -1.31 -0.41
CA ASP A 22 9.55 -1.72 -0.79
C ASP A 22 10.62 -0.70 -0.39
N GLY A 23 10.22 0.49 0.07
CA GLY A 23 11.12 1.55 0.52
C GLY A 23 11.78 2.32 -0.61
N GLU A 24 11.26 2.21 -1.83
CA GLU A 24 11.85 2.74 -3.06
C GLU A 24 11.39 4.17 -3.40
N LEU A 25 10.49 4.77 -2.60
CA LEU A 25 10.11 6.17 -2.76
C LEU A 25 11.22 7.13 -2.31
N THR A 26 11.41 8.21 -3.06
CA THR A 26 12.26 9.32 -2.62
C THR A 26 11.66 9.98 -1.36
N PRO A 27 12.46 10.68 -0.53
CA PRO A 27 11.96 11.36 0.67
C PRO A 27 10.79 12.31 0.39
N ARG A 28 10.81 13.00 -0.76
CA ARG A 28 9.74 13.91 -1.17
C ARG A 28 8.44 13.18 -1.51
N GLU A 29 8.53 12.05 -2.19
CA GLU A 29 7.37 11.23 -2.56
C GLU A 29 6.76 10.55 -1.35
N ARG A 30 7.62 10.05 -0.45
CA ARG A 30 7.22 9.50 0.85
C ARG A 30 6.37 10.48 1.63
N VAL A 31 6.84 11.71 1.85
CA VAL A 31 6.09 12.73 2.61
C VAL A 31 4.74 13.05 1.95
N LYS A 32 4.69 13.14 0.61
CA LYS A 32 3.43 13.36 -0.10
C LYS A 32 2.45 12.20 0.07
N LEU A 33 2.94 10.97 -0.03
CA LEU A 33 2.10 9.78 0.12
C LEU A 33 1.61 9.63 1.57
N GLU A 34 2.47 9.89 2.55
CA GLU A 34 2.10 9.87 3.97
C GLU A 34 1.02 10.91 4.28
N ALA A 35 1.11 12.14 3.76
CA ALA A 35 0.04 13.13 3.88
C ALA A 35 -1.28 12.67 3.22
N ARG A 36 -1.22 11.97 2.09
CA ARG A 36 -2.41 11.37 1.44
C ARG A 36 -3.00 10.23 2.27
N LEU A 37 -2.17 9.39 2.88
CA LEU A 37 -2.58 8.32 3.78
C LEU A 37 -3.25 8.89 5.04
N GLU A 38 -2.77 10.01 5.58
CA GLU A 38 -3.43 10.69 6.70
C GLU A 38 -4.84 11.19 6.32
N ALA A 39 -4.98 11.74 5.12
CA ALA A 39 -6.24 12.31 4.64
C ALA A 39 -7.23 11.27 4.09
N ASN A 40 -6.77 10.10 3.63
CA ASN A 40 -7.61 9.10 2.98
C ASN A 40 -7.63 7.76 3.73
N PRO A 41 -8.73 7.43 4.46
CA PRO A 41 -8.85 6.17 5.19
C PRO A 41 -8.88 4.94 4.27
N GLU A 42 -9.42 5.04 3.06
CA GLU A 42 -9.48 3.93 2.09
C GLU A 42 -8.07 3.57 1.61
N LEU A 43 -7.22 4.58 1.41
CA LEU A 43 -5.82 4.39 1.02
C LEU A 43 -5.02 3.71 2.14
N ARG A 44 -5.29 4.04 3.41
CA ARG A 44 -4.68 3.34 4.56
C ARG A 44 -5.11 1.89 4.64
N GLN A 45 -6.39 1.62 4.43
CA GLN A 45 -6.90 0.26 4.46
C GLN A 45 -6.25 -0.59 3.35
N ALA A 46 -6.10 -0.05 2.15
CA ALA A 46 -5.40 -0.74 1.08
C ALA A 46 -3.91 -0.98 1.39
N LEU A 47 -3.23 -0.03 2.03
CA LEU A 47 -1.85 -0.23 2.48
C LEU A 47 -1.74 -1.37 3.50
N GLU A 48 -2.65 -1.43 4.47
CA GLU A 48 -2.72 -2.53 5.45
C GLU A 48 -2.98 -3.88 4.75
N GLU A 49 -3.91 -3.93 3.80
CA GLU A 49 -4.17 -5.15 3.03
C GLU A 49 -2.94 -5.60 2.22
N LEU A 50 -2.22 -4.66 1.58
CA LEU A 50 -0.98 -4.96 0.85
C LEU A 50 0.13 -5.49 1.79
N ARG A 51 0.24 -4.95 3.01
CA ARG A 51 1.19 -5.45 4.03
C ARG A 51 0.89 -6.89 4.42
N LEU A 52 -0.39 -7.24 4.60
CA LEU A 52 -0.80 -8.61 4.91
C LEU A 52 -0.44 -9.58 3.78
N VAL A 53 -0.69 -9.20 2.53
CA VAL A 53 -0.34 -10.01 1.36
C VAL A 53 1.18 -10.16 1.24
N ALA A 54 1.94 -9.07 1.32
CA ALA A 54 3.40 -9.11 1.24
C ALA A 54 4.02 -9.93 2.38
N GLY A 55 3.46 -9.83 3.60
CA GLY A 55 3.84 -10.66 4.75
C GLY A 55 3.63 -12.14 4.48
N ALA A 56 2.43 -12.53 4.04
CA ALA A 56 2.11 -13.93 3.72
C ALA A 56 3.01 -14.50 2.62
N LEU A 57 3.38 -13.70 1.60
CA LEU A 57 4.31 -14.13 0.55
C LEU A 57 5.74 -14.36 1.07
N ARG A 58 6.20 -13.58 2.05
CA ARG A 58 7.52 -13.76 2.68
C ARG A 58 7.62 -15.02 3.54
N GLU A 59 6.48 -15.56 4.00
CA GLU A 59 6.42 -16.80 4.77
C GLU A 59 6.45 -18.06 3.90
N LEU A 60 6.35 -17.91 2.57
CA LEU A 60 6.43 -19.06 1.65
C LEU A 60 7.87 -19.55 1.52
N PRO A 61 8.12 -20.87 1.67
CA PRO A 61 9.44 -21.45 1.43
C PRO A 61 9.84 -21.31 -0.04
N GLN A 62 11.12 -21.04 -0.28
CA GLN A 62 11.73 -20.90 -1.61
C GLN A 62 11.86 -22.26 -2.32
#